data_AF-A0A942J5U7-F1
#
_entry.id   AF-A0A942J5U7-F1
#
_cell.length_a   1.000
_cell.length_b   1.000
_cell.length_c   1.000
_cell.angle_alpha   90.00
_cell.angle_beta   90.00
_cell.angle_gamma   90.00
#
_symmetry.space_group_name_H-M   'P 1'
#
loop_
_entity.id
_entity.type
_entity.pdbx_description
1 polymer ?
#
loop_
_entity_poly.entity_id
_entity_poly.type
_entity_poly.pdbx_seq_one_letter_code
_entity_poly.pdbx_strand_id
1 'polypeptide(L)'
;MSASPPGPERPEFGPSGYLPERASKRARKIVLRAPLGMQWIVASLLAGLLVLVAGVLYLQRRDDPPPPPWTAVGQVDALADSQSIGDLDALLVAAGGRVRAFAGADEVAYCDASNRLEDGTRVWSLTGRGLGGAPSLGEHPTLVHDGTVYVDPSRIVEGPAPSTESVDPAC
;
A
#
# COMPACT_ATOMS: atom_id res chain seq x y z
N MET A 1 -76.32 -18.57 51.40
CA MET A 1 -75.62 -19.74 50.84
C MET A 1 -74.79 -19.26 49.67
N SER A 2 -73.46 -19.33 49.80
CA SER A 2 -72.48 -18.78 48.87
C SER A 2 -72.38 -19.62 47.59
N ALA A 3 -72.25 -18.98 46.43
CA ALA A 3 -71.80 -19.64 45.20
C ALA A 3 -70.43 -19.07 44.81
N SER A 4 -69.44 -19.95 44.73
CA SER A 4 -68.04 -19.69 44.36
C SER A 4 -67.89 -19.14 42.94
N PRO A 5 -66.80 -18.39 42.64
CA PRO A 5 -66.52 -17.93 41.28
C PRO A 5 -66.11 -19.12 40.38
N PRO A 6 -66.47 -19.14 39.08
CA PRO A 6 -65.96 -20.15 38.17
C PRO A 6 -64.44 -19.94 37.96
N GLY A 7 -63.67 -21.00 38.20
CA GLY A 7 -62.23 -21.04 37.97
C GLY A 7 -61.86 -21.02 36.49
N PRO A 8 -60.58 -20.78 36.14
CA PRO A 8 -60.15 -20.58 34.76
C PRO A 8 -60.32 -21.85 33.93
N GLU A 9 -61.07 -21.74 32.83
CA GLU A 9 -61.23 -22.81 31.84
C GLU A 9 -59.87 -23.21 31.25
N ARG A 10 -59.46 -24.46 31.49
CA ARG A 10 -58.37 -25.10 30.75
C ARG A 10 -58.95 -25.77 29.50
N PRO A 11 -58.36 -25.56 28.31
CA PRO A 11 -58.85 -26.19 27.09
C PRO A 11 -58.63 -27.71 27.11
N GLU A 12 -59.59 -28.43 26.52
CA GLU A 12 -59.78 -29.87 26.67
C GLU A 12 -58.84 -30.76 25.82
N PHE A 13 -57.98 -30.20 24.95
CA PHE A 13 -56.98 -31.00 24.19
C PHE A 13 -55.66 -30.27 23.87
N GLY A 14 -54.52 -30.95 24.14
CA GLY A 14 -53.17 -30.71 23.58
C GLY A 14 -52.21 -29.78 24.35
N PRO A 15 -50.87 -29.94 24.25
CA PRO A 15 -49.90 -29.01 24.85
C PRO A 15 -50.14 -27.60 24.29
N SER A 16 -50.07 -26.60 25.17
CA SER A 16 -50.53 -25.21 24.99
C SER A 16 -49.81 -24.37 23.92
N GLY A 17 -49.24 -24.98 22.88
CA GLY A 17 -48.40 -24.36 21.86
C GLY A 17 -48.92 -24.42 20.42
N TYR A 18 -50.08 -25.03 20.15
CA TYR A 18 -50.63 -25.05 18.79
C TYR A 18 -51.67 -23.95 18.57
N LEU A 19 -51.40 -23.11 17.58
CA LEU A 19 -52.28 -22.03 17.13
C LEU A 19 -53.67 -22.59 16.75
N PRO A 20 -54.76 -21.88 17.09
CA PRO A 20 -56.12 -22.27 16.71
C PRO A 20 -56.24 -22.56 15.21
N GLU A 21 -57.08 -23.53 14.80
CA GLU A 21 -57.30 -23.90 13.39
C GLU A 21 -57.59 -22.71 12.46
N ARG A 22 -58.19 -21.65 13.01
CA ARG A 22 -58.50 -20.41 12.28
C ARG A 22 -57.25 -19.54 12.03
N ALA A 23 -56.28 -19.61 12.93
CA ALA A 23 -54.99 -18.94 12.80
C ALA A 23 -54.01 -19.74 11.94
N SER A 24 -54.03 -21.08 12.00
CA SER A 24 -53.19 -21.93 11.15
C SER A 24 -53.59 -21.90 9.67
N LYS A 25 -54.90 -21.73 9.35
CA LYS A 25 -55.37 -21.54 7.97
C LYS A 25 -55.02 -20.16 7.38
N ARG A 26 -54.89 -19.11 8.21
CA ARG A 26 -54.41 -17.78 7.80
C ARG A 26 -52.89 -17.68 7.76
N ALA A 27 -52.20 -18.43 8.61
CA ALA A 27 -50.76 -18.64 8.56
C ALA A 27 -50.42 -19.73 7.52
N ARG A 28 -50.88 -19.56 6.27
CA ARG A 28 -50.13 -20.17 5.17
C ARG A 28 -48.75 -19.56 5.29
N LYS A 29 -47.79 -20.36 5.73
CA LYS A 29 -46.35 -20.07 5.63
C LYS A 29 -46.17 -19.58 4.19
N ILE A 30 -46.07 -18.26 4.02
CA ILE A 30 -45.81 -17.66 2.73
C ILE A 30 -44.38 -18.08 2.43
N VAL A 31 -44.24 -19.26 1.85
CA VAL A 31 -42.99 -19.72 1.27
C VAL A 31 -42.86 -18.88 0.01
N LEU A 32 -42.38 -17.65 0.18
CA LEU A 32 -41.86 -16.82 -0.91
C LEU A 32 -40.58 -17.49 -1.40
N ARG A 33 -40.74 -18.62 -2.08
CA ARG A 33 -39.76 -19.11 -3.04
C ARG A 33 -40.32 -18.76 -4.40
N ALA A 34 -40.43 -17.46 -4.68
CA ALA A 34 -40.43 -17.06 -6.07
C ALA A 34 -39.12 -17.64 -6.64
N PRO A 35 -39.16 -18.55 -7.63
CA PRO A 35 -37.94 -19.06 -8.22
C PRO A 35 -37.12 -17.85 -8.63
N LEU A 36 -35.84 -17.82 -8.23
CA LEU A 36 -34.88 -16.85 -8.74
C LEU A 36 -34.92 -17.04 -10.27
N GLY A 37 -35.72 -16.21 -10.94
CA GLY A 37 -36.00 -16.39 -12.35
C GLY A 37 -34.75 -16.09 -13.17
N MET A 38 -34.87 -16.25 -14.49
CA MET A 38 -33.76 -16.06 -15.43
C MET A 38 -33.02 -14.72 -15.25
N GLN A 39 -33.70 -13.69 -14.70
CA GLN A 39 -33.09 -12.43 -14.30
C GLN A 39 -31.85 -12.57 -13.39
N TRP A 40 -31.80 -13.56 -12.51
CA TRP A 40 -30.66 -13.77 -11.61
C TRP A 40 -29.45 -14.37 -12.32
N ILE A 41 -29.69 -15.21 -13.32
CA ILE A 41 -28.64 -15.74 -14.18
C ILE A 41 -28.03 -14.58 -14.97
N VAL A 42 -28.87 -13.76 -15.60
CA VAL A 42 -28.43 -12.58 -16.36
C VAL A 42 -27.67 -11.59 -15.48
N ALA A 43 -28.20 -11.28 -14.29
CA ALA A 43 -27.53 -10.40 -13.33
C ALA A 43 -26.15 -10.93 -12.92
N SER A 44 -26.04 -12.23 -12.67
CA SER A 44 -24.76 -12.87 -12.30
C SER A 44 -23.75 -12.81 -13.43
N LEU A 45 -24.18 -13.03 -14.68
CA LEU A 45 -23.32 -12.91 -15.86
C LEU A 45 -22.84 -11.48 -16.06
N LEU A 46 -23.72 -10.49 -15.94
CA LEU A 46 -23.36 -9.08 -16.04
C LEU A 46 -22.38 -8.66 -14.93
N ALA A 47 -22.62 -9.10 -13.69
CA ALA A 47 -21.72 -8.85 -12.58
C ALA A 47 -20.34 -9.48 -12.82
N GLY A 48 -20.29 -10.74 -13.26
CA GLY A 48 -19.05 -11.42 -13.59
C GLY A 48 -18.28 -10.73 -14.72
N LEU A 49 -18.99 -10.30 -15.77
CA LEU A 49 -18.39 -9.53 -16.87
C LEU A 49 -17.82 -8.19 -16.38
N LEU A 50 -18.53 -7.48 -15.50
CA LEU A 50 -18.08 -6.21 -14.95
C LEU A 50 -16.79 -6.39 -14.14
N VAL A 51 -16.72 -7.41 -13.28
CA VAL A 51 -15.51 -7.74 -12.52
C VAL A 51 -14.35 -8.09 -13.46
N LEU A 52 -14.60 -8.85 -14.53
CA LEU A 52 -13.58 -9.18 -15.53
C LEU A 52 -13.03 -7.93 -16.22
N VAL A 53 -13.90 -7.04 -16.68
CA VAL A 53 -13.51 -5.78 -17.33
C VAL A 53 -12.71 -4.90 -16.36
N ALA A 54 -13.18 -4.75 -15.11
CA ALA A 54 -12.46 -4.00 -14.09
C ALA A 54 -11.08 -4.61 -13.79
N GLY A 55 -11.00 -5.93 -13.71
CA GLY A 55 -9.73 -6.66 -13.51
C GLY A 55 -8.75 -6.44 -14.66
N VAL A 56 -9.22 -6.52 -15.92
CA VAL A 56 -8.37 -6.25 -17.09
C VAL A 56 -7.88 -4.82 -17.11
N LEU A 57 -8.76 -3.83 -16.89
CA LEU A 57 -8.37 -2.42 -16.84
C LEU A 57 -7.38 -2.14 -15.70
N TYR A 58 -7.58 -2.76 -14.54
CA TYR A 58 -6.66 -2.64 -13.41
C TYR A 58 -5.29 -3.21 -13.74
N LEU A 59 -5.24 -4.39 -14.36
CA LEU A 59 -3.97 -5.01 -14.78
C LEU A 59 -3.25 -4.18 -15.86
N GLN A 60 -3.99 -3.59 -16.81
CA GLN A 60 -3.41 -2.72 -17.83
C GLN A 60 -2.74 -1.47 -17.25
N ARG A 61 -3.28 -0.93 -16.15
CA ARG A 61 -2.73 0.25 -15.48
C ARG A 61 -1.66 -0.07 -14.45
N ARG A 62 -1.43 -1.35 -14.15
CA ARG A 62 -0.43 -1.75 -13.16
C ARG A 62 0.98 -1.33 -13.57
N ASP A 63 1.22 -1.28 -14.86
CA ASP A 63 2.53 -0.95 -15.43
C ASP A 63 2.68 0.56 -15.70
N ASP A 64 1.63 1.36 -15.43
CA ASP A 64 1.71 2.81 -15.58
C ASP A 64 2.81 3.37 -14.66
N PRO A 65 3.63 4.32 -15.15
CA PRO A 65 4.65 4.95 -14.33
C PRO A 65 4.01 5.69 -13.15
N PRO A 66 4.75 5.85 -12.05
CA PRO A 66 4.29 6.65 -10.92
C PRO A 66 3.87 8.05 -11.38
N PRO A 67 2.69 8.56 -10.95
CA PRO A 67 2.25 9.89 -11.33
C PRO A 67 3.15 10.96 -10.72
N PRO A 68 3.06 12.24 -11.14
CA PRO A 68 3.77 13.33 -10.46
C PRO A 68 3.54 13.30 -8.93
N PRO A 69 4.55 13.66 -8.10
CA PRO A 69 5.77 14.39 -8.44
C PRO A 69 6.98 13.53 -8.88
N TRP A 70 6.81 12.24 -9.12
CA TRP A 70 7.92 11.34 -9.45
C TRP A 70 8.55 11.64 -10.82
N THR A 71 9.87 11.76 -10.85
CA THR A 71 10.68 12.00 -12.06
C THR A 71 11.52 10.77 -12.36
N ALA A 72 11.43 10.26 -13.61
CA ALA A 72 12.27 9.16 -14.06
C ALA A 72 13.71 9.61 -14.25
N VAL A 73 14.67 8.85 -13.70
CA VAL A 73 16.11 9.17 -13.76
C VAL A 73 16.85 8.22 -14.70
N GLY A 74 16.44 6.95 -14.80
CA GLY A 74 17.07 5.99 -15.69
C GLY A 74 16.70 4.54 -15.39
N GLN A 75 17.20 3.62 -16.22
CA GLN A 75 17.08 2.17 -15.98
C GLN A 75 18.10 1.72 -14.95
N VAL A 76 17.69 0.92 -13.98
CA VAL A 76 18.54 0.42 -12.89
C VAL A 76 19.80 -0.29 -13.42
N ASP A 77 19.67 -1.06 -14.51
CA ASP A 77 20.77 -1.81 -15.13
C ASP A 77 21.76 -0.93 -15.91
N ALA A 78 21.39 0.32 -16.17
CA ALA A 78 22.22 1.30 -16.88
C ALA A 78 22.83 2.36 -15.95
N LEU A 79 22.52 2.32 -14.65
CA LEU A 79 23.06 3.28 -13.68
C LEU A 79 24.52 2.94 -13.37
N ALA A 80 25.35 3.98 -13.30
CA ALA A 80 26.62 3.89 -12.60
C ALA A 80 26.40 3.76 -11.09
N ASP A 81 27.40 3.24 -10.36
CA ASP A 81 27.34 3.11 -8.90
C ASP A 81 27.05 4.45 -8.20
N SER A 82 27.54 5.56 -8.78
CA SER A 82 27.08 6.90 -8.44
C SER A 82 27.13 7.85 -9.63
N GLN A 83 26.15 8.75 -9.73
CA GLN A 83 26.09 9.81 -10.73
C GLN A 83 25.32 11.02 -10.21
N SER A 84 25.73 12.23 -10.59
CA SER A 84 24.96 13.44 -10.31
C SER A 84 23.75 13.53 -11.25
N ILE A 85 22.62 13.99 -10.72
CA ILE A 85 21.41 14.30 -11.45
C ILE A 85 21.29 15.82 -11.51
N GLY A 86 21.92 16.43 -12.52
CA GLY A 86 22.08 17.89 -12.61
C GLY A 86 20.76 18.68 -12.52
N ASP A 87 19.68 18.18 -13.12
CA ASP A 87 18.38 18.87 -13.08
C ASP A 87 17.72 18.84 -11.68
N LEU A 88 18.18 17.97 -10.78
CA LEU A 88 17.63 17.80 -9.43
C LEU A 88 18.59 18.24 -8.32
N ASP A 89 19.80 18.71 -8.65
CA ASP A 89 20.85 19.02 -7.67
C ASP A 89 21.02 17.88 -6.65
N ALA A 90 21.22 16.66 -7.15
CA ALA A 90 21.21 15.45 -6.33
C ALA A 90 22.26 14.43 -6.79
N LEU A 91 22.74 13.61 -5.85
CA LEU A 91 23.55 12.43 -6.13
C LEU A 91 22.69 11.18 -6.13
N LEU A 92 22.64 10.46 -7.26
CA LEU A 92 22.12 9.10 -7.28
C LEU A 92 23.23 8.12 -6.92
N VAL A 93 22.94 7.21 -6.00
CA VAL A 93 23.85 6.13 -5.60
C VAL A 93 23.12 4.80 -5.77
N ALA A 94 23.67 3.93 -6.60
CA ALA A 94 23.19 2.58 -6.87
C ALA A 94 24.18 1.54 -6.32
N ALA A 95 24.37 1.53 -4.99
CA ALA A 95 25.34 0.68 -4.31
C ALA A 95 24.68 -0.10 -3.15
N GLY A 96 25.31 -1.22 -2.74
CA GLY A 96 24.80 -2.03 -1.62
C GLY A 96 23.42 -2.65 -1.84
N GLY A 97 23.05 -2.88 -3.10
CA GLY A 97 21.75 -3.45 -3.50
C GLY A 97 20.56 -2.50 -3.33
N ARG A 98 20.81 -1.19 -3.26
CA ARG A 98 19.79 -0.15 -3.11
C ARG A 98 20.10 1.02 -4.02
N VAL A 99 19.05 1.76 -4.39
CA VAL A 99 19.17 3.04 -5.08
C VAL A 99 18.71 4.13 -4.12
N ARG A 100 19.51 5.19 -3.96
CA ARG A 100 19.23 6.35 -3.10
C ARG A 100 19.58 7.63 -3.85
N ALA A 101 18.84 8.70 -3.57
CA ALA A 101 19.08 10.01 -4.17
C ALA A 101 19.31 11.04 -3.05
N PHE A 102 20.53 11.55 -2.90
CA PHE A 102 20.88 12.53 -1.87
C PHE A 102 20.76 13.95 -2.41
N ALA A 103 20.02 14.80 -1.71
CA ALA A 103 19.76 16.18 -2.11
C ALA A 103 20.96 17.09 -1.80
N GLY A 104 21.30 18.00 -2.73
CA GLY A 104 22.40 18.98 -2.59
C GLY A 104 23.77 18.32 -2.43
N ALA A 105 24.00 17.21 -3.11
CA ALA A 105 25.18 16.36 -2.96
C ALA A 105 25.87 16.06 -4.30
N ASP A 106 25.68 16.89 -5.31
CA ASP A 106 26.22 16.73 -6.67
C ASP A 106 27.75 16.67 -6.74
N GLU A 107 28.45 17.25 -5.75
CA GLU A 107 29.91 17.17 -5.58
C GLU A 107 30.41 15.91 -4.83
N VAL A 108 29.49 15.11 -4.26
CA VAL A 108 29.82 13.89 -3.52
C VAL A 108 29.88 12.69 -4.49
N ALA A 109 30.81 11.77 -4.29
CA ALA A 109 30.94 10.55 -5.11
C ALA A 109 30.93 9.28 -4.26
N TYR A 110 30.47 8.16 -4.83
CA TYR A 110 30.67 6.85 -4.22
C TYR A 110 32.12 6.39 -4.39
N CYS A 111 32.71 5.93 -3.29
CA CYS A 111 34.04 5.39 -3.21
C CYS A 111 33.99 3.87 -2.99
N ASP A 112 34.39 3.09 -3.99
CA ASP A 112 34.35 1.63 -3.90
C ASP A 112 35.35 1.07 -2.87
N ALA A 113 36.53 1.69 -2.74
CA ALA A 113 37.58 1.25 -1.83
C ALA A 113 37.16 1.31 -0.34
N SER A 114 36.44 2.36 0.06
CA SER A 114 35.92 2.52 1.43
C SER A 114 34.48 2.07 1.59
N ASN A 115 33.76 1.83 0.48
CA ASN A 115 32.32 1.58 0.40
C ASN A 115 31.50 2.70 1.07
N ARG A 116 31.82 3.96 0.72
CA ARG A 116 31.29 5.19 1.33
C ARG A 116 31.04 6.27 0.30
N LEU A 117 30.43 7.37 0.72
CA LEU A 117 30.30 8.58 -0.08
C LEU A 117 31.32 9.59 0.42
N GLU A 118 32.01 10.27 -0.48
CA GLU A 118 33.13 11.16 -0.15
C GLU A 118 33.14 12.40 -1.08
N ASP A 119 33.55 13.55 -0.55
CA ASP A 119 33.82 14.79 -1.32
C ASP A 119 35.32 15.14 -1.36
N GLY A 120 36.17 14.20 -0.94
CA GLY A 120 37.62 14.38 -0.74
C GLY A 120 38.01 14.98 0.62
N THR A 121 37.05 15.51 1.39
CA THR A 121 37.29 16.07 2.73
C THR A 121 36.39 15.47 3.81
N ARG A 122 35.16 15.14 3.46
CA ARG A 122 34.11 14.61 4.31
C ARG A 122 33.70 13.24 3.81
N VAL A 123 33.18 12.45 4.73
CA VAL A 123 32.80 11.07 4.50
C VAL A 123 31.39 10.83 5.04
N TRP A 124 30.59 10.13 4.26
CA TRP A 124 29.27 9.67 4.63
C TRP A 124 29.14 8.17 4.40
N SER A 125 28.30 7.52 5.21
CA SER A 125 27.85 6.17 4.89
C SER A 125 26.91 6.16 3.68
N LEU A 126 26.67 4.98 3.10
CA LEU A 126 25.67 4.79 2.04
C LEU A 126 24.22 5.15 2.43
N THR A 127 23.94 5.42 3.71
CA THR A 127 22.62 5.91 4.14
C THR A 127 22.57 7.42 4.30
N GLY A 128 23.59 8.15 3.82
CA GLY A 128 23.71 9.61 3.97
C GLY A 128 24.11 10.07 5.37
N ARG A 129 24.40 9.15 6.32
CA ARG A 129 24.88 9.55 7.65
C ARG A 129 26.28 10.15 7.54
N GLY A 130 26.44 11.39 7.96
CA GLY A 130 27.75 12.04 8.06
C GLY A 130 28.62 11.42 9.14
N LEU A 131 29.90 11.25 8.83
CA LEU A 131 30.94 10.71 9.72
C LEU A 131 31.95 11.81 10.06
N GLY A 132 32.71 11.66 11.14
CA GLY A 132 33.70 12.64 11.57
C GLY A 132 33.13 14.04 11.88
N GLY A 133 31.83 14.13 12.20
CA GLY A 133 31.14 15.40 12.42
C GLY A 133 30.63 16.09 11.15
N ALA A 134 30.72 15.46 9.97
CA ALA A 134 30.06 15.96 8.77
C ALA A 134 28.52 16.00 8.96
N PRO A 135 27.82 17.01 8.41
CA PRO A 135 26.36 17.02 8.40
C PRO A 135 25.85 15.86 7.55
N SER A 136 24.80 15.19 8.02
CA SER A 136 24.17 14.11 7.22
C SER A 136 23.42 14.68 6.02
N LEU A 137 23.42 13.90 4.94
CA LEU A 137 22.72 14.22 3.69
C LEU A 137 21.23 13.97 3.84
N GLY A 138 20.42 14.89 3.31
CA GLY A 138 19.00 14.66 3.08
C GLY A 138 18.81 13.74 1.87
N GLU A 139 17.71 12.99 1.86
CA GLU A 139 17.39 12.03 0.79
C GLU A 139 16.07 12.41 0.10
N HIS A 140 16.07 12.49 -1.23
CA HIS A 140 14.85 12.46 -2.01
C HIS A 140 14.28 11.04 -2.01
N PRO A 141 12.97 10.84 -1.75
CA PRO A 141 12.36 9.53 -1.86
C PRO A 141 12.64 8.90 -3.23
N THR A 142 12.99 7.61 -3.22
CA THR A 142 13.29 6.83 -4.42
C THR A 142 12.34 5.65 -4.55
N LEU A 143 12.06 5.27 -5.79
CA LEU A 143 11.21 4.13 -6.15
C LEU A 143 11.78 3.48 -7.41
N VAL A 144 11.69 2.16 -7.49
CA VAL A 144 11.94 1.42 -8.74
C VAL A 144 10.61 0.86 -9.22
N HIS A 145 10.23 1.19 -10.44
CA HIS A 145 9.03 0.69 -11.11
C HIS A 145 9.39 0.24 -12.52
N ASP A 146 9.10 -1.03 -12.83
CA ASP A 146 9.45 -1.69 -14.10
C ASP A 146 10.89 -1.41 -14.56
N GLY A 147 11.87 -1.69 -13.68
CA GLY A 147 13.30 -1.46 -13.94
C GLY A 147 13.73 0.01 -13.96
N THR A 148 12.80 0.95 -13.94
CA THR A 148 13.09 2.39 -14.00
C THR A 148 13.15 2.99 -12.61
N VAL A 149 14.20 3.75 -12.33
CA VAL A 149 14.37 4.51 -11.09
C VAL A 149 13.63 5.84 -11.20
N TYR A 150 12.80 6.11 -10.20
CA TYR A 150 12.10 7.37 -10.01
C TYR A 150 12.55 8.05 -8.72
N VAL A 151 12.63 9.37 -8.77
CA VAL A 151 12.95 10.24 -7.64
C VAL A 151 11.81 11.23 -7.43
N ASP A 152 11.43 11.47 -6.19
CA ASP A 152 10.48 12.54 -5.82
C ASP A 152 11.26 13.79 -5.37
N PRO A 153 11.49 14.78 -6.26
CA PRO A 153 12.23 15.99 -5.92
C PRO A 153 11.44 16.96 -5.03
N SER A 154 10.13 16.74 -4.84
CA SER A 154 9.28 17.65 -4.08
C SER A 154 9.47 17.54 -2.56
N ARG A 155 10.19 16.52 -2.11
CA ARG A 155 10.41 16.23 -0.68
C ARG A 155 11.85 15.83 -0.42
N ILE A 156 12.34 16.24 0.75
CA ILE A 156 13.62 15.81 1.28
C ILE A 156 13.35 15.20 2.65
N VAL A 157 13.79 13.95 2.83
CA VAL A 157 13.77 13.24 4.10
C VAL A 157 15.08 13.54 4.81
N GLU A 158 15.00 13.94 6.08
CA GLU A 158 16.20 14.22 6.87
C GLU A 158 17.06 12.96 7.02
N GLY A 159 18.38 13.14 6.87
CA GLY A 159 19.35 12.08 7.04
C GLY A 159 19.43 11.59 8.50
N PRO A 160 20.03 10.41 8.74
CA PRO A 160 20.27 9.92 10.09
C PRO A 160 21.15 10.88 10.89
N ALA A 161 21.04 10.91 12.22
CA ALA A 161 21.91 11.74 13.06
C ALA A 161 23.41 11.51 12.76
N PRO A 162 24.25 12.56 12.63
CA PRO A 162 25.66 12.40 12.29
C PRO A 162 26.43 11.65 13.38
N SER A 163 27.51 10.98 12.99
CA SER A 163 28.45 10.32 13.90
C SER A 163 29.66 11.21 14.16
N THR A 164 30.18 11.17 15.39
CA THR A 164 31.45 11.81 15.76
C THR A 164 32.66 10.91 15.55
N GLU A 165 32.45 9.65 15.14
CA GLU A 165 33.53 8.73 14.81
C GLU A 165 34.33 9.27 13.63
N SER A 166 35.61 9.59 13.89
CA SER A 166 36.52 10.11 12.87
C SER A 166 36.85 9.03 11.85
N VAL A 167 36.70 9.36 10.57
CA VAL A 167 37.14 8.50 9.49
C VAL A 167 37.72 9.35 8.37
N ASP A 168 38.86 8.95 7.86
CA ASP A 168 39.52 9.59 6.73
C ASP A 168 38.91 9.13 5.40
N PRO A 169 38.84 10.02 4.38
CA PRO A 169 38.55 9.63 2.99
C PRO A 169 39.57 8.60 2.48
N ALA A 170 39.12 7.72 1.59
CA ALA A 170 39.98 6.70 0.96
C ALA A 170 39.90 6.72 -0.57
N CYS A 171 39.07 7.60 -1.14
CA CYS A 171 39.22 8.12 -2.48
C CYS A 171 40.19 9.33 -2.44
#